data_AF-A0A957BZ44-F1
#
_entry.id   AF-A0A957BZ44-F1
#
_cell.length_a   1.000
_cell.length_b   1.000
_cell.length_c   1.000
_cell.angle_alpha   90.00
_cell.angle_beta   90.00
_cell.angle_gamma   90.00
#
_symmetry.space_group_name_H-M   'P 1'
#
loop_
_entity.id
_entity.type
_entity.pdbx_description
1 polymer ?
#
loop_
_entity_poly.entity_id
_entity_poly.type
_entity_poly.pdbx_seq_one_letter_code
_entity_poly.pdbx_strand_id
1 'polypeptide(L)' 'WHSSGITAGKRHYIGSVRVFDLTDEIARVESNYWIAEAETTPGIVATGYYMDEVKKVNGEWKIAHRKQVVDSSFKFEE' A
#
# COMPACT_ATOMS: atom_id res chain seq x y z
N TRP A 1 14.73 7.03 -1.42
CA TRP A 1 13.27 6.93 -1.55
C TRP A 1 12.66 6.00 -0.49
N HIS A 2 13.11 6.06 0.77
CA HIS A 2 12.59 5.21 1.84
C HIS A 2 12.87 5.86 3.21
N SER A 3 11.82 6.20 3.96
CA SER A 3 11.73 6.18 5.45
C SER A 3 10.51 6.93 6.00
N SER A 4 9.93 7.91 5.27
CA SER A 4 8.84 8.76 5.81
C SER A 4 7.45 8.55 5.21
N GLY A 5 7.31 7.69 4.18
CA GLY A 5 6.06 7.52 3.44
C GLY A 5 5.65 8.81 2.70
N ILE A 6 4.99 8.66 1.56
CA ILE A 6 4.38 9.78 0.84
C ILE A 6 3.15 10.22 1.65
N THR A 7 3.31 10.83 2.83
CA THR A 7 2.20 11.11 3.76
C THR A 7 1.87 12.60 3.86
N ALA A 8 2.88 13.48 3.85
CA ALA A 8 2.65 14.91 3.88
C ALA A 8 1.93 15.37 2.62
N GLY A 9 0.74 15.94 2.81
CA GLY A 9 -0.11 16.43 1.72
C GLY A 9 -0.70 15.36 0.81
N LYS A 10 -0.72 14.08 1.23
CA LYS A 10 -1.08 12.96 0.36
C LYS A 10 -2.17 12.11 0.98
N ARG A 11 -3.15 11.71 0.18
CA ARG A 11 -4.23 10.82 0.60
C ARG A 11 -4.05 9.44 -0.02
N HIS A 12 -4.00 8.42 0.83
CA HIS A 12 -4.00 7.03 0.40
C HIS A 12 -5.43 6.51 0.37
N TYR A 13 -5.74 5.79 -0.71
CA TYR A 13 -6.91 4.95 -0.78
C TYR A 13 -6.46 3.53 -1.01
N ILE A 14 -6.91 2.63 -0.13
CA ILE A 14 -6.70 1.20 -0.26
C ILE A 14 -8.06 0.57 -0.53
N GLY A 15 -8.14 -0.27 -1.56
CA GLY A 15 -9.37 -0.92 -1.99
C GLY A 15 -9.13 -2.34 -2.45
N SER A 16 -10.23 -3.05 -2.74
CA SER A 16 -10.19 -4.42 -3.30
C SER A 16 -9.33 -5.38 -2.49
N VAL A 17 -9.37 -5.25 -1.15
CA VAL A 17 -8.59 -6.07 -0.23
C VAL A 17 -9.05 -7.52 -0.35
N ARG A 18 -8.10 -8.41 -0.63
CA ARG A 18 -8.30 -9.85 -0.71
C ARG A 18 -7.34 -10.54 0.24
N VAL A 19 -7.86 -11.44 1.05
CA VAL A 19 -7.08 -12.24 2.00
C VAL A 19 -6.98 -13.67 1.45
N PHE A 20 -5.76 -14.19 1.44
CA PHE A 20 -5.38 -15.53 0.99
C PHE A 20 -4.61 -16.22 2.11
N ASP A 21 -4.62 -17.56 2.10
CA ASP A 21 -3.77 -18.40 2.97
C ASP A 21 -3.82 -18.00 4.46
N LEU A 22 -5.00 -17.61 4.97
CA LEU A 22 -5.18 -17.18 6.35
C LEU A 22 -5.06 -18.36 7.33
N THR A 23 -4.15 -18.23 8.27
CA THR A 23 -4.02 -19.06 9.47
C THR A 23 -4.14 -18.19 10.73
N ASP A 24 -3.98 -18.77 11.91
CA ASP A 24 -3.99 -18.00 13.17
C ASP A 24 -2.79 -17.05 13.31
N GLU A 25 -1.72 -17.29 12.55
CA GLU A 25 -0.43 -16.58 12.68
C GLU A 25 0.01 -15.86 11.41
N ILE A 26 -0.46 -16.27 10.23
CA ILE A 26 0.01 -15.76 8.93
C ILE A 26 -1.20 -15.50 8.02
N ALA A 27 -1.11 -14.45 7.20
CA ALA A 27 -1.99 -14.31 6.04
C ALA A 27 -1.23 -13.68 4.87
N ARG A 28 -1.69 -13.97 3.65
CA ARG A 28 -1.29 -13.22 2.46
C ARG A 28 -2.41 -12.28 2.08
N VAL A 29 -2.08 -11.03 1.78
CA VAL A 29 -3.08 -10.00 1.46
C VAL A 29 -2.69 -9.31 0.18
N GLU A 30 -3.65 -9.17 -0.74
CA GLU A 30 -3.51 -8.31 -1.90
C GLU A 30 -4.47 -7.14 -1.76
N SER A 31 -4.01 -5.95 -2.10
CA SER A 31 -4.87 -4.76 -2.11
C SER A 31 -4.45 -3.80 -3.20
N ASN A 32 -5.42 -3.15 -3.82
CA ASN A 32 -5.15 -2.08 -4.78
C ASN A 32 -4.98 -0.78 -4.02
N TYR A 33 -4.15 0.12 -4.54
CA TYR A 33 -4.00 1.46 -3.99
C TYR A 33 -4.05 2.52 -5.09
N TRP A 34 -4.49 3.71 -4.67
CA TRP A 34 -4.09 4.95 -5.31
C TRP A 34 -3.70 5.98 -4.25
N ILE A 35 -2.81 6.88 -4.64
CA ILE A 35 -2.35 8.00 -3.83
C ILE A 35 -2.68 9.26 -4.61
N ALA A 36 -3.34 10.21 -3.95
CA ALA A 36 -3.55 11.54 -4.51
C ALA A 36 -2.77 12.61 -3.75
N GLU A 37 -2.38 13.65 -4.48
CA GLU A 37 -2.12 14.99 -3.96
C GLU A 37 -3.39 15.54 -3.30
N ALA A 38 -3.27 16.02 -2.07
CA ALA A 38 -4.40 16.45 -1.23
C ALA A 38 -4.15 17.80 -0.53
N GLU A 39 -2.98 18.39 -0.67
CA GLU A 39 -2.62 19.70 -0.10
C GLU A 39 -2.63 20.80 -1.17
N THR A 40 -2.19 20.48 -2.39
CA THR A 40 -2.11 21.45 -3.49
C THR A 40 -3.19 21.18 -4.56
N THR A 41 -2.80 20.90 -5.80
CA THR A 41 -3.72 20.59 -6.88
C THR A 41 -4.07 19.09 -6.84
N PRO A 42 -5.35 18.71 -6.64
CA PRO A 42 -5.72 17.31 -6.59
C PRO A 42 -5.36 16.56 -7.87
N GLY A 43 -4.65 15.45 -7.71
CA GLY A 43 -4.22 14.61 -8.82
C GLY A 43 -3.76 13.24 -8.32
N ILE A 44 -3.95 12.20 -9.13
CA ILE A 44 -3.43 10.87 -8.83
C ILE A 44 -1.93 10.86 -9.10
N VAL A 45 -1.14 10.66 -8.05
CA VAL A 45 0.32 10.61 -8.14
C VAL A 45 0.83 9.17 -8.27
N ALA A 46 0.09 8.19 -7.75
CA ALA A 46 0.44 6.79 -7.87
C ALA A 46 -0.78 5.87 -7.88
N THR A 47 -0.69 4.80 -8.66
CA THR A 47 -1.60 3.65 -8.59
C THR A 47 -0.79 2.36 -8.60
N GLY A 48 -1.41 1.30 -8.10
CA GLY A 48 -0.86 -0.04 -8.19
C GLY A 48 -1.49 -0.97 -7.16
N TYR A 49 -0.72 -1.94 -6.69
CA TYR A 49 -1.18 -2.89 -5.69
C TYR A 49 -0.06 -3.33 -4.75
N TYR A 50 -0.46 -3.74 -3.55
CA TYR A 50 0.40 -4.39 -2.57
C TYR A 50 0.14 -5.89 -2.56
N MET A 51 1.23 -6.65 -2.42
CA MET A 51 1.20 -8.06 -2.03
C MET A 51 1.93 -8.17 -0.69
N ASP A 52 1.18 -8.42 0.36
CA ASP A 52 1.67 -8.46 1.73
C ASP A 52 1.68 -9.89 2.27
N GLU A 53 2.74 -10.24 2.99
CA GLU A 53 2.70 -11.28 4.01
C GLU A 53 2.57 -10.58 5.36
N VAL A 54 1.48 -10.87 6.08
CA VAL A 54 1.26 -10.38 7.43
C VAL A 54 1.44 -11.53 8.43
N LYS A 55 2.07 -11.22 9.56
CA LYS A 55 2.25 -12.16 10.67
C LYS A 55 1.68 -11.58 11.95
N LYS A 56 1.06 -12.44 12.75
CA LYS A 56 0.58 -12.09 14.07
C LYS A 56 1.75 -12.15 15.06
N VAL A 57 2.06 -11.03 15.70
CA VAL A 57 3.12 -10.91 16.70
C VAL A 57 2.49 -10.36 17.96
N ASN A 58 2.47 -11.15 19.04
CA ASN A 58 1.83 -10.80 20.32
C ASN A 58 0.35 -10.40 20.17
N GLY A 59 -0.38 -11.11 19.30
CA GLY A 59 -1.81 -10.86 19.05
C GLY A 59 -2.11 -9.78 18.00
N GLU A 60 -1.11 -9.02 17.55
CA GLU A 60 -1.27 -7.97 16.54
C GLU A 60 -0.77 -8.42 15.17
N TRP A 61 -1.55 -8.15 14.13
CA TRP A 61 -1.10 -8.37 12.74
C TRP A 61 -0.10 -7.29 12.33
N LYS A 62 1.08 -7.71 11.89
CA LYS A 62 2.15 -6.85 11.40
C LYS A 62 2.55 -7.27 10.00
N ILE A 63 2.94 -6.30 9.18
CA ILE A 63 3.49 -6.59 7.85
C ILE A 63 4.88 -7.19 8.05
N ALA A 64 5.04 -8.46 7.70
CA ALA A 64 6.33 -9.14 7.72
C ALA A 64 7.10 -8.91 6.42
N HIS A 65 6.38 -8.84 5.29
CA HIS A 65 6.94 -8.51 3.98
C HIS A 65 5.89 -7.79 3.13
N ARG A 66 6.31 -6.80 2.36
CA ARG A 66 5.46 -6.08 1.39
C ARG A 66 6.19 -5.97 0.06
N LYS A 67 5.54 -6.45 -1.00
CA LYS A 67 5.89 -6.10 -2.37
C LYS A 67 4.91 -5.04 -2.86
N GLN A 68 5.43 -3.87 -3.25
CA GLN A 68 4.66 -2.84 -3.92
C GLN A 68 4.89 -2.97 -5.43
N VAL A 69 3.80 -3.06 -6.19
CA VAL A 69 3.82 -2.91 -7.63
C VAL A 69 3.22 -1.56 -7.95
N VAL A 70 3.89 -0.82 -8.82
CA VAL A 70 3.48 0.51 -9.27
C VAL A 70 3.08 0.37 -10.72
N ASP A 71 1.90 0.86 -11.08
CA ASP A 71 1.44 0.82 -12.47
C ASP A 71 2.30 1.74 -13.34
N SER A 72 2.46 1.38 -14.62
CA SER A 72 3.26 2.13 -15.59
C SER A 72 2.75 3.55 -15.87
N SER A 73 1.53 3.88 -15.44
CA SER A 73 0.97 5.24 -15.46
C SER A 73 1.63 6.18 -14.47
N PHE A 74 2.49 5.67 -13.58
CA PHE A 74 3.29 6.48 -12.66
C PHE A 74 4.29 7.35 -13.43
N LYS A 75 4.03 8.65 -13.47
CA LYS A 75 4.93 9.65 -14.03
C LYS A 75 5.68 10.32 -12.90
N PHE A 76 7.01 10.34 -12.99
CA PHE A 76 7.78 11.34 -12.25
C PHE A 76 7.49 12.69 -12.91
N GLU A 77 7.11 13.70 -12.13
CA GLU A 77 7.28 15.08 -12.57
C GLU A 77 8.80 15.37 -12.55
N GLU A 78 9.33 15.85 -13.68
CA GLU A 78 10.70 16.41 -13.77
C GLU A 78 10.81 17.75 -13.04
#